data_AF-A0A5N6MRF5-F1
#
_entry.id   AF-A0A5N6MRF5-F1
#
_cell.length_a   1.000
_cell.length_b   1.000
_cell.length_c   1.000
_cell.angle_alpha   90.00
_cell.angle_beta   90.00
_cell.angle_gamma   90.00
#
_symmetry.space_group_name_H-M   'P 1'
#
loop_
_entity.id
_entity.type
_entity.pdbx_description
1 polymer ?
#
loop_
_entity_poly.entity_id
_entity_poly.type
_entity_poly.pdbx_seq_one_letter_code
_entity_poly.pdbx_strand_id
1 'polypeptide(L)'
;MQSTHLKTECRRLSLKGAISKDLDLFLDVAEVLRAGGKWLCGKCMVMQALSRGCKHDNEVVLFAINSGDVEDFNVGIRKPCQVVVDTNPRHPAGLAGKVNLLEHVFSLPIQTVKSIPPSCRLLFAQVLTGALRKVVTSPGSVDNWVQLLLLPRCTLRVVRPSSRQERRSGNRKSLQCSNILRALTVWKDGSGFDDLVSSLLDSVEETGAPKGECRREEDKERDANIKQCLRKVRDGHFTAAVKVLCSSGVAPLGDSTLKALIDKHPVVPPPSLPPNPLAQPTLVVDGECVLKCIRSFPKGTSCGRDGMRAQHLLDAVGGEGSTTSSGLLASITEVVNLWLGGSCPKVLAEFVASAPLTPLLKPDKGIRPIAVGGIWRRLVSKVAMKKVGKEMTQYLGDHQFGVGVPNGAEAVLHSTNRFLNSFHADGSLALLTVDFSNAFNMVDRTTFLQEVHQRCPSIYRWVQFLYAQPARLYVGNECIGATTG
;
A
#
# COMPACT_ATOMS: atom_id res chain seq x y z
N MET A 1 -22.22 -50.35 -6.12
CA MET A 1 -21.28 -49.89 -5.06
C MET A 1 -21.78 -48.59 -4.49
N GLN A 2 -21.80 -48.49 -3.16
CA GLN A 2 -22.65 -47.63 -2.33
C GLN A 2 -22.41 -46.12 -2.51
N SER A 3 -23.49 -45.35 -2.64
CA SER A 3 -23.48 -43.89 -2.53
C SER A 3 -23.44 -43.48 -1.07
N THR A 4 -22.25 -43.30 -0.51
CA THR A 4 -22.06 -42.73 0.84
C THR A 4 -21.44 -41.34 0.74
N HIS A 5 -22.20 -40.35 0.25
CA HIS A 5 -21.73 -38.96 0.26
C HIS A 5 -22.70 -38.02 0.99
N LEU A 6 -22.20 -37.54 2.14
CA LEU A 6 -22.72 -36.46 2.99
C LEU A 6 -24.21 -36.60 3.34
N LYS A 7 -24.51 -37.38 4.39
CA LYS A 7 -25.87 -37.76 4.82
C LYS A 7 -26.76 -36.61 5.32
N THR A 8 -26.23 -35.42 5.59
CA THR A 8 -27.02 -34.28 6.11
C THR A 8 -26.69 -32.98 5.39
N GLU A 9 -27.70 -32.15 5.16
CA GLU A 9 -27.59 -30.84 4.51
C GLU A 9 -26.62 -29.92 5.26
N CYS A 10 -26.68 -29.92 6.59
CA CYS A 10 -25.75 -29.18 7.45
C CYS A 10 -24.28 -29.54 7.18
N ARG A 11 -23.96 -30.83 6.99
CA ARG A 11 -22.58 -31.26 6.65
C ARG A 11 -22.15 -30.80 5.26
N ARG A 12 -23.06 -30.78 4.28
CA ARG A 12 -22.76 -30.29 2.92
C ARG A 12 -22.45 -28.80 2.95
N LEU A 13 -23.24 -28.02 3.68
CA LEU A 13 -23.03 -26.58 3.84
C LEU A 13 -21.72 -26.28 4.60
N SER A 14 -21.41 -27.01 5.67
CA SER A 14 -20.16 -26.85 6.41
C SER A 14 -18.93 -27.20 5.55
N LEU A 15 -18.98 -28.31 4.80
CA LEU A 15 -17.86 -28.70 3.93
C LEU A 15 -17.68 -27.73 2.76
N LYS A 16 -18.79 -27.28 2.15
CA LYS A 16 -18.76 -26.23 1.11
C LYS A 16 -18.13 -24.95 1.67
N GLY A 17 -18.52 -24.58 2.88
CA GLY A 17 -17.97 -23.44 3.61
C GLY A 17 -16.46 -23.57 3.83
N ALA A 18 -15.98 -24.74 4.25
CA ALA A 18 -14.56 -25.02 4.45
C ALA A 18 -13.78 -24.92 3.13
N ILE A 19 -14.23 -25.61 2.08
CA ILE A 19 -13.60 -25.57 0.74
C ILE A 19 -13.58 -24.14 0.16
N SER A 20 -14.62 -23.34 0.42
CA SER A 20 -14.67 -21.94 -0.06
C SER A 20 -13.80 -20.95 0.72
N LYS A 21 -13.20 -21.37 1.84
CA LYS A 21 -12.41 -20.51 2.74
C LYS A 21 -10.94 -20.91 2.83
N ASP A 22 -10.61 -22.16 2.54
CA ASP A 22 -9.28 -22.73 2.66
C ASP A 22 -8.74 -23.10 1.27
N LEU A 23 -7.69 -22.42 0.82
CA LEU A 23 -7.13 -22.59 -0.53
C LEU A 23 -6.44 -23.93 -0.70
N ASP A 24 -5.71 -24.40 0.31
CA ASP A 24 -5.00 -25.68 0.24
C ASP A 24 -6.02 -26.81 0.15
N LEU A 25 -7.06 -26.76 0.99
CA LEU A 25 -8.17 -27.70 0.90
C LEU A 25 -8.92 -27.61 -0.44
N PHE A 26 -9.11 -26.41 -0.98
CA PHE A 26 -9.74 -26.22 -2.29
C PHE A 26 -8.93 -26.90 -3.40
N LEU A 27 -7.61 -26.68 -3.42
CA LEU A 27 -6.69 -27.24 -4.41
C LEU A 27 -6.55 -28.75 -4.24
N ASP A 28 -6.37 -29.26 -3.02
CA ASP A 28 -6.28 -30.70 -2.72
C ASP A 28 -7.52 -31.45 -3.20
N VAL A 29 -8.71 -30.90 -2.92
CA VAL A 29 -9.98 -31.50 -3.40
C VAL A 29 -10.03 -31.49 -4.93
N ALA A 30 -9.65 -30.38 -5.56
CA ALA A 30 -9.59 -30.26 -7.00
C ALA A 30 -8.61 -31.26 -7.64
N GLU A 31 -7.44 -31.47 -7.05
CA GLU A 31 -6.44 -32.43 -7.53
C GLU A 31 -6.91 -33.87 -7.41
N VAL A 32 -7.53 -34.24 -6.29
CA VAL A 32 -8.10 -35.57 -6.07
C VAL A 32 -9.23 -35.84 -7.08
N LEU A 33 -10.06 -34.85 -7.37
CA LEU A 33 -11.11 -34.93 -8.38
C LEU A 33 -10.55 -35.12 -9.79
N ARG A 34 -9.52 -34.33 -10.15
CA ARG A 34 -8.80 -34.46 -11.41
C ARG A 34 -8.19 -35.86 -11.58
N ALA A 35 -7.45 -36.33 -10.58
CA ALA A 35 -6.83 -37.66 -10.58
C ALA A 35 -7.88 -38.79 -10.67
N GLY A 36 -9.05 -38.58 -10.06
CA GLY A 36 -10.17 -39.52 -10.07
C GLY A 36 -11.10 -39.43 -11.28
N GLY A 37 -10.87 -38.54 -12.24
CA GLY A 37 -11.74 -38.33 -13.40
C GLY A 37 -13.17 -37.94 -13.02
N LYS A 38 -13.32 -37.10 -11.99
CA LYS A 38 -14.62 -36.64 -11.46
C LYS A 38 -14.60 -35.15 -11.22
N TRP A 39 -15.76 -34.51 -11.13
CA TRP A 39 -15.92 -33.12 -10.73
C TRP A 39 -16.94 -33.00 -9.60
N LEU A 40 -16.84 -31.96 -8.78
CA LEU A 40 -17.73 -31.72 -7.65
C LEU A 40 -18.72 -30.62 -7.98
N CYS A 41 -20.03 -30.91 -7.85
CA CYS A 41 -21.06 -29.88 -7.99
C CYS A 41 -21.22 -29.09 -6.69
N GLY A 42 -20.90 -27.80 -6.71
CA GLY A 42 -21.01 -26.89 -5.58
C GLY A 42 -22.45 -26.59 -5.14
N LYS A 43 -23.48 -26.96 -5.92
CA LYS A 43 -24.89 -26.81 -5.51
C LYS A 43 -25.33 -27.92 -4.57
N CYS A 44 -25.07 -29.18 -4.90
CA CYS A 44 -25.47 -30.34 -4.08
C CYS A 44 -24.33 -31.03 -3.33
N MET A 45 -23.07 -30.61 -3.56
CA MET A 45 -21.87 -31.25 -3.01
C MET A 45 -21.73 -32.73 -3.37
N VAL A 46 -22.10 -33.09 -4.60
CA VAL A 46 -22.01 -34.47 -5.14
C VAL A 46 -20.95 -34.53 -6.23
N MET A 47 -20.11 -35.56 -6.17
CA MET A 47 -19.14 -35.86 -7.22
C MET A 47 -19.81 -36.54 -8.40
N GLN A 48 -19.50 -36.07 -9.60
CA GLN A 48 -20.00 -36.58 -10.87
C GLN A 48 -18.83 -37.02 -11.75
N ALA A 49 -19.06 -37.98 -12.64
CA ALA A 49 -18.09 -38.30 -13.69
C ALA A 49 -18.02 -37.13 -14.70
N LEU A 50 -16.87 -36.94 -15.35
CA LEU A 50 -16.67 -35.83 -16.32
C LEU A 50 -17.69 -35.84 -17.46
N SER A 51 -18.18 -37.03 -17.86
CA SER A 51 -19.19 -37.21 -18.90
C SER A 51 -20.64 -36.99 -18.44
N ARG A 52 -20.87 -36.68 -17.16
CA ARG A 52 -22.21 -36.55 -16.56
C ARG A 52 -22.46 -35.15 -16.02
N GLY A 53 -23.60 -34.58 -16.42
CA GLY A 53 -24.15 -33.36 -15.81
C GLY A 53 -24.85 -33.63 -14.48
N CYS A 54 -24.86 -32.63 -13.59
CA CYS A 54 -25.62 -32.65 -12.35
C CYS A 54 -26.98 -31.98 -12.54
N LYS A 55 -28.08 -32.74 -12.35
CA LYS A 55 -29.45 -32.24 -12.52
C LYS A 55 -29.94 -31.58 -11.23
N HIS A 56 -30.51 -30.39 -11.36
CA HIS A 56 -31.21 -29.65 -10.33
C HIS A 56 -32.59 -29.22 -10.87
N ASP A 57 -33.51 -28.83 -9.98
CA ASP A 57 -34.93 -28.66 -10.32
C ASP A 57 -35.19 -27.75 -11.54
N ASN A 58 -34.32 -26.77 -11.81
CA ASN A 58 -34.47 -25.81 -12.91
C ASN A 58 -33.29 -25.76 -13.90
N GLU A 59 -32.28 -26.63 -13.77
CA GLU A 59 -31.08 -26.56 -14.61
C GLU A 59 -30.22 -27.83 -14.56
N VAL A 60 -29.39 -28.02 -15.58
CA VAL A 60 -28.33 -29.04 -15.60
C VAL A 60 -26.98 -28.35 -15.57
N VAL A 61 -26.22 -28.57 -14.50
CA VAL A 61 -24.83 -28.09 -14.38
C VAL A 61 -23.94 -29.09 -15.10
N LEU A 62 -23.21 -28.63 -16.12
CA LEU A 62 -22.25 -29.42 -16.89
C LEU A 62 -20.82 -29.09 -16.46
N PHE A 63 -19.95 -30.08 -16.55
CA PHE A 63 -18.51 -29.88 -16.40
C PHE A 63 -17.94 -29.29 -17.69
N ALA A 64 -17.17 -28.21 -17.55
CA ALA A 64 -16.45 -27.56 -18.65
C ALA A 64 -15.07 -27.13 -18.15
N ILE A 65 -14.05 -27.36 -18.96
CA ILE A 65 -12.69 -26.89 -18.72
C ILE A 65 -12.60 -25.47 -19.27
N ASN A 66 -12.46 -24.48 -18.39
CA ASN A 66 -12.46 -23.07 -18.76
C ASN A 66 -11.05 -22.46 -18.66
N SER A 67 -10.24 -22.96 -17.72
CA SER A 67 -8.92 -22.42 -17.41
C SER A 67 -7.77 -23.39 -17.70
N GLY A 68 -8.08 -24.70 -17.81
CA GLY A 68 -7.07 -25.75 -17.99
C GLY A 68 -6.37 -26.15 -16.69
N ASP A 69 -6.83 -25.62 -15.56
CA ASP A 69 -6.24 -25.81 -14.24
C ASP A 69 -7.10 -26.74 -13.36
N VAL A 70 -6.55 -27.20 -12.23
CA VAL A 70 -7.20 -28.12 -11.27
C VAL A 70 -8.51 -27.57 -10.71
N GLU A 71 -8.65 -26.25 -10.71
CA GLU A 71 -9.75 -25.50 -10.11
C GLU A 71 -11.08 -25.71 -10.84
N ASP A 72 -11.03 -26.04 -12.13
CA ASP A 72 -12.21 -26.30 -12.96
C ASP A 72 -13.03 -27.50 -12.44
N PHE A 73 -12.42 -28.37 -11.62
CA PHE A 73 -13.05 -29.57 -11.07
C PHE A 73 -13.96 -29.29 -9.85
N ASN A 74 -13.91 -28.08 -9.28
CA ASN A 74 -14.79 -27.61 -8.19
C ASN A 74 -15.91 -26.68 -8.73
N VAL A 75 -16.84 -27.21 -9.53
CA VAL A 75 -17.82 -26.40 -10.27
C VAL A 75 -18.83 -25.70 -9.35
N GLY A 76 -18.86 -24.37 -9.35
CA GLY A 76 -19.82 -23.58 -8.57
C GLY A 76 -19.46 -23.38 -7.10
N ILE A 77 -18.26 -23.78 -6.69
CA ILE A 77 -17.64 -23.35 -5.43
C ILE A 77 -16.62 -22.26 -5.79
N ARG A 78 -16.72 -21.07 -5.19
CA ARG A 78 -15.77 -19.99 -5.47
C ARG A 78 -14.40 -20.36 -4.90
N LYS A 79 -13.36 -20.28 -5.73
CA LYS A 79 -11.96 -20.36 -5.28
C LYS A 79 -11.73 -19.32 -4.18
N PRO A 80 -11.15 -19.69 -3.04
CA PRO A 80 -10.71 -18.73 -2.04
C PRO A 80 -9.74 -17.72 -2.67
N CYS A 81 -10.00 -16.42 -2.52
CA CYS A 81 -9.05 -15.39 -2.95
C CYS A 81 -7.74 -15.59 -2.17
N GLN A 82 -6.62 -15.73 -2.88
CA GLN A 82 -5.32 -15.82 -2.24
C GLN A 82 -5.10 -14.62 -1.31
N VAL A 83 -4.48 -14.89 -0.15
CA VAL A 83 -3.97 -13.85 0.76
C VAL A 83 -2.69 -13.21 0.20
N VAL A 84 -1.94 -13.97 -0.60
CA VAL A 84 -0.84 -13.46 -1.43
C VAL A 84 -1.47 -12.96 -2.73
N VAL A 85 -1.23 -11.73 -3.16
CA VAL A 85 -1.75 -11.30 -4.45
C VAL A 85 -1.06 -12.15 -5.53
N ASP A 86 -1.83 -12.98 -6.24
CA ASP A 86 -1.36 -13.71 -7.41
C ASP A 86 -0.65 -12.71 -8.30
N THR A 87 0.64 -12.90 -8.54
CA THR A 87 1.47 -11.90 -9.23
C THR A 87 1.15 -11.76 -10.72
N ASN A 88 0.04 -12.37 -11.15
CA ASN A 88 -0.53 -12.30 -12.48
C ASN A 88 -2.03 -12.01 -12.41
N PRO A 89 -2.45 -10.75 -12.27
CA PRO A 89 -3.81 -10.39 -12.66
C PRO A 89 -3.94 -10.64 -14.18
N ARG A 90 -4.91 -11.45 -14.59
CA ARG A 90 -5.27 -11.65 -16.00
C ARG A 90 -5.79 -10.32 -16.58
N HIS A 91 -4.88 -9.47 -17.05
CA HIS A 91 -5.19 -8.25 -17.77
C HIS A 91 -5.27 -8.53 -19.29
N PRO A 92 -6.18 -7.86 -20.02
CA PRO A 92 -6.28 -8.01 -21.47
C PRO A 92 -4.93 -7.73 -22.14
N ALA A 93 -4.53 -8.65 -23.03
CA ALA A 93 -3.23 -8.67 -23.71
C ALA A 93 -3.00 -7.35 -24.46
N GLY A 94 -2.12 -6.50 -23.92
CA GLY A 94 -1.82 -5.16 -24.41
C GLY A 94 -1.58 -4.15 -23.28
N LEU A 95 -2.50 -4.09 -22.30
CA LEU A 95 -2.37 -3.24 -21.10
C LEU A 95 -1.49 -3.87 -20.00
N ALA A 96 -1.28 -5.19 -20.08
CA ALA A 96 -0.58 -5.97 -19.08
C ALA A 96 0.91 -5.59 -18.93
N GLY A 97 1.61 -5.17 -19.99
CA GLY A 97 3.07 -5.01 -19.97
C GLY A 97 3.59 -4.01 -18.92
N LYS A 98 3.07 -2.77 -18.92
CA LYS A 98 3.56 -1.71 -18.02
C LYS A 98 2.97 -1.77 -16.60
N VAL A 99 1.81 -2.40 -16.43
CA VAL A 99 1.25 -2.67 -15.10
C VAL A 99 2.07 -3.78 -14.43
N ASN A 100 2.41 -4.85 -15.16
CA ASN A 100 3.31 -5.90 -14.68
C ASN A 100 4.70 -5.33 -14.32
N LEU A 101 5.14 -4.30 -15.04
CA LEU A 101 6.37 -3.59 -14.70
C LEU A 101 6.30 -2.90 -13.33
N LEU A 102 5.19 -2.23 -12.99
CA LEU A 102 5.01 -1.66 -11.65
C LEU A 102 5.11 -2.73 -10.57
N GLU A 103 4.45 -3.86 -10.79
CA GLU A 103 4.47 -5.00 -9.89
C GLU A 103 5.90 -5.48 -9.63
N HIS A 104 6.65 -5.72 -10.70
CA HIS A 104 8.02 -6.18 -10.59
C HIS A 104 8.92 -5.13 -9.92
N VAL A 105 8.83 -3.84 -10.29
CA VAL A 105 9.68 -2.80 -9.68
C VAL A 105 9.32 -2.50 -8.22
N PHE A 106 8.06 -2.67 -7.82
CA PHE A 106 7.60 -2.43 -6.45
C PHE A 106 7.97 -3.57 -5.49
N SER A 107 8.13 -4.80 -5.99
CA SER A 107 8.66 -5.92 -5.19
C SER A 107 10.14 -5.70 -4.84
N LEU A 108 10.90 -5.02 -5.70
CA LEU A 108 12.32 -4.73 -5.48
C LEU A 108 12.57 -3.85 -4.24
N PRO A 109 13.74 -4.02 -3.56
CA PRO A 109 14.14 -3.15 -2.46
C PRO A 109 14.20 -1.66 -2.85
N ILE A 110 13.73 -0.79 -1.96
CA ILE A 110 13.75 0.66 -2.19
C ILE A 110 15.19 1.18 -2.01
N GLN A 111 15.80 1.63 -3.10
CA GLN A 111 17.17 2.12 -3.13
C GLN A 111 17.24 3.56 -3.67
N THR A 112 16.35 4.45 -3.21
CA THR A 112 16.38 5.88 -3.58
C THR A 112 17.09 6.73 -2.53
N VAL A 113 17.82 7.78 -2.97
CA VAL A 113 18.49 8.72 -2.07
C VAL A 113 17.47 9.42 -1.14
N LYS A 114 17.91 9.85 0.04
CA LYS A 114 17.02 10.56 1.00
C LYS A 114 16.68 12.00 0.58
N SER A 115 17.62 12.65 -0.10
CA SER A 115 17.54 14.03 -0.58
C SER A 115 18.29 14.11 -1.90
N ILE A 116 17.81 14.97 -2.78
CA ILE A 116 18.39 15.23 -4.10
C ILE A 116 19.62 16.12 -3.91
N PRO A 117 20.81 15.72 -4.42
CA PRO A 117 21.99 16.58 -4.37
C PRO A 117 21.72 17.95 -4.99
N PRO A 118 22.21 19.06 -4.40
CA PRO A 118 21.89 20.40 -4.88
C PRO A 118 22.06 20.62 -6.38
N SER A 119 23.14 20.09 -6.96
CA SER A 119 23.43 20.19 -8.40
C SER A 119 22.42 19.47 -9.31
N CYS A 120 21.65 18.52 -8.78
CA CYS A 120 20.69 17.72 -9.54
C CYS A 120 19.25 18.28 -9.43
N ARG A 121 18.98 19.19 -8.49
CA ARG A 121 17.62 19.62 -8.13
C ARG A 121 16.88 20.29 -9.28
N LEU A 122 17.54 21.18 -10.01
CA LEU A 122 16.94 21.92 -11.12
C LEU A 122 16.51 20.96 -12.24
N LEU A 123 17.41 20.06 -12.66
CA LEU A 123 17.12 19.09 -13.73
C LEU A 123 16.03 18.11 -13.30
N PHE A 124 16.06 17.64 -12.04
CA PHE A 124 14.99 16.81 -11.51
C PHE A 124 13.63 17.55 -11.51
N ALA A 125 13.61 18.82 -11.10
CA ALA A 125 12.39 19.62 -11.12
C ALA A 125 11.82 19.77 -12.55
N GLN A 126 12.67 19.97 -13.56
CA GLN A 126 12.27 20.04 -14.97
C GLN A 126 11.69 18.69 -15.46
N VAL A 127 12.40 17.59 -15.19
CA VAL A 127 11.97 16.24 -15.56
C VAL A 127 10.63 15.88 -14.89
N LEU A 128 10.49 16.13 -13.59
CA LEU A 128 9.26 15.90 -12.85
C LEU A 128 8.11 16.75 -13.40
N THR A 129 8.36 18.03 -13.72
CA THR A 129 7.36 18.91 -14.35
C THR A 129 6.88 18.32 -15.68
N GLY A 130 7.80 17.83 -16.52
CA GLY A 130 7.46 17.18 -17.79
C GLY A 130 6.58 15.94 -17.60
N ALA A 131 6.93 15.06 -16.67
CA ALA A 131 6.15 13.86 -16.35
C ALA A 131 4.74 14.21 -15.84
N LEU A 132 4.63 15.21 -14.95
CA LEU A 132 3.35 15.69 -14.44
C LEU A 132 2.47 16.27 -15.56
N ARG A 133 3.04 17.09 -16.45
CA ARG A 133 2.30 17.66 -17.59
C ARG A 133 1.78 16.59 -18.55
N LYS A 134 2.55 15.53 -18.82
CA LYS A 134 2.07 14.39 -19.63
C LYS A 134 0.83 13.73 -19.01
N VAL A 135 0.81 13.57 -17.69
CA VAL A 135 -0.36 13.08 -16.95
C VAL A 135 -1.54 14.06 -17.05
N VAL A 136 -1.30 15.37 -16.90
CA VAL A 136 -2.35 16.39 -17.00
C VAL A 136 -2.98 16.43 -18.39
N THR A 137 -2.17 16.35 -19.45
CA THR A 137 -2.66 16.35 -20.83
C THR A 137 -3.44 15.08 -21.19
N SER A 138 -3.09 13.94 -20.60
CA SER A 138 -3.75 12.66 -20.86
C SER A 138 -3.93 11.84 -19.57
N PRO A 139 -4.91 12.21 -18.72
CA PRO A 139 -5.12 11.58 -17.41
C PRO A 139 -5.63 10.13 -17.52
N GLY A 140 -6.12 9.71 -18.70
CA GLY A 140 -6.51 8.33 -18.99
C GLY A 140 -5.35 7.41 -19.38
N SER A 141 -4.15 7.96 -19.66
CA SER A 141 -3.01 7.16 -20.12
C SER A 141 -2.32 6.44 -18.97
N VAL A 142 -2.46 5.11 -18.92
CA VAL A 142 -1.77 4.24 -17.95
C VAL A 142 -0.25 4.47 -18.00
N ASP A 143 0.30 4.59 -19.20
CA ASP A 143 1.73 4.76 -19.44
C ASP A 143 2.30 6.02 -18.76
N ASN A 144 1.60 7.16 -18.88
CA ASN A 144 2.04 8.42 -18.29
C ASN A 144 2.08 8.32 -16.75
N TRP A 145 1.08 7.66 -16.16
CA TRP A 145 1.05 7.43 -14.72
C TRP A 145 2.12 6.45 -14.26
N VAL A 146 2.35 5.35 -14.99
CA VAL A 146 3.44 4.39 -14.68
C VAL A 146 4.79 5.10 -14.69
N GLN A 147 5.07 5.92 -15.71
CA GLN A 147 6.29 6.71 -15.78
C GLN A 147 6.40 7.67 -14.59
N LEU A 148 5.33 8.40 -14.24
CA LEU A 148 5.34 9.29 -13.08
C LEU A 148 5.64 8.55 -11.76
N LEU A 149 5.04 7.36 -11.56
CA LEU A 149 5.21 6.56 -10.35
C LEU A 149 6.61 5.92 -10.25
N LEU A 150 7.23 5.58 -11.39
CA LEU A 150 8.55 4.97 -11.45
C LEU A 150 9.70 5.96 -11.62
N LEU A 151 9.43 7.22 -11.95
CA LEU A 151 10.43 8.29 -12.08
C LEU A 151 11.48 8.29 -10.95
N PRO A 152 11.12 8.22 -9.65
CA PRO A 152 12.10 8.24 -8.57
C PRO A 152 12.97 6.98 -8.55
N ARG A 153 12.40 5.82 -8.92
CA ARG A 153 13.11 4.53 -8.98
C ARG A 153 14.11 4.50 -10.13
N CYS A 154 13.80 5.17 -11.23
CA CYS A 154 14.69 5.29 -12.40
C CYS A 154 15.80 6.33 -12.17
N THR A 155 15.49 7.47 -11.55
CA THR A 155 16.39 8.64 -11.57
C THR A 155 17.13 8.93 -10.27
N LEU A 156 16.63 8.48 -9.11
CA LEU A 156 17.18 8.83 -7.79
C LEU A 156 17.87 7.65 -7.08
N ARG A 157 18.39 6.69 -7.84
CA ARG A 157 19.02 5.46 -7.33
C ARG A 157 20.25 5.74 -6.48
N VAL A 158 20.42 5.01 -5.38
CA VAL A 158 21.63 5.03 -4.55
C VAL A 158 22.72 4.22 -5.26
N VAL A 159 23.87 4.83 -5.49
CA VAL A 159 25.04 4.15 -6.06
C VAL A 159 25.85 3.50 -4.95
N ARG A 160 26.24 2.23 -5.17
CA ARG A 160 27.18 1.52 -4.33
C ARG A 160 28.60 1.70 -4.90
N PRO A 161 29.54 2.26 -4.12
CA PRO A 161 30.95 2.35 -4.53
C PRO A 161 31.58 0.96 -4.76
N SER A 162 32.21 0.77 -5.90
CA SER A 162 32.88 -0.47 -6.31
C SER A 162 34.34 -0.49 -5.86
N SER A 163 34.98 0.66 -5.70
CA SER A 163 36.41 0.77 -5.32
C SER A 163 36.66 1.48 -3.99
N ARG A 164 37.82 1.24 -3.37
CA ARG A 164 38.24 1.95 -2.13
C ARG A 164 38.35 3.47 -2.36
N GLN A 165 38.72 3.88 -3.57
CA GLN A 165 38.81 5.29 -3.96
C GLN A 165 37.42 5.93 -4.03
N GLU A 166 36.43 5.26 -4.58
CA GLU A 166 35.04 5.75 -4.63
C GLU A 166 34.38 5.82 -3.25
N ARG A 167 34.81 4.98 -2.29
CA ARG A 167 34.30 5.01 -0.91
C ARG A 167 34.69 6.29 -0.15
N ARG A 168 35.69 7.04 -0.61
CA ARG A 168 36.07 8.34 0.00
C ARG A 168 34.90 9.32 -0.14
N SER A 169 34.58 10.05 0.93
CA SER A 169 33.36 10.87 1.06
C SER A 169 33.12 11.83 -0.12
N GLY A 170 34.16 12.54 -0.59
CA GLY A 170 34.07 13.44 -1.74
C GLY A 170 33.73 12.70 -3.04
N ASN A 171 34.46 11.62 -3.33
CA ASN A 171 34.26 10.80 -4.53
C ASN A 171 32.88 10.13 -4.53
N ARG A 172 32.42 9.63 -3.38
CA ARG A 172 31.09 9.04 -3.23
C ARG A 172 29.98 10.05 -3.56
N LYS A 173 30.10 11.29 -3.08
CA LYS A 173 29.13 12.35 -3.38
C LYS A 173 29.15 12.69 -4.88
N SER A 174 30.34 12.84 -5.47
CA SER A 174 30.50 13.11 -6.90
C SER A 174 29.90 12.00 -7.77
N LEU A 175 30.22 10.74 -7.45
CA LEU A 175 29.70 9.56 -8.14
C LEU A 175 28.17 9.50 -8.07
N GLN A 176 27.60 9.76 -6.88
CA GLN A 176 26.15 9.79 -6.69
C GLN A 176 25.49 10.90 -7.52
N CYS A 177 26.07 12.10 -7.54
CA CYS A 177 25.58 13.20 -8.38
C CYS A 177 25.64 12.86 -9.87
N SER A 178 26.79 12.37 -10.34
CA SER A 178 27.00 12.00 -11.75
C SER A 178 26.00 10.94 -12.20
N ASN A 179 25.74 9.93 -11.37
CA ASN A 179 24.76 8.89 -11.69
C ASN A 179 23.33 9.42 -11.80
N ILE A 180 22.91 10.29 -10.87
CA ILE A 180 21.58 10.92 -10.92
C ILE A 180 21.45 11.81 -12.15
N LEU A 181 22.45 12.65 -12.43
CA LEU A 181 22.45 13.50 -13.62
C LEU A 181 22.38 12.68 -14.91
N ARG A 182 23.17 11.60 -15.02
CA ARG A 182 23.11 10.69 -16.17
C ARG A 182 21.72 10.08 -16.32
N ALA A 183 21.12 9.60 -15.24
CA ALA A 183 19.78 9.00 -15.28
C ALA A 183 18.70 10.02 -15.69
N LEU A 184 18.80 11.27 -15.21
CA LEU A 184 17.91 12.36 -15.63
C LEU A 184 18.10 12.74 -17.10
N THR A 185 19.34 12.74 -17.60
CA THR A 185 19.63 13.00 -19.01
C THR A 185 19.14 11.87 -19.91
N VAL A 186 19.24 10.60 -19.48
CA VAL A 186 18.68 9.46 -20.23
C VAL A 186 17.16 9.51 -20.23
N TRP A 187 16.54 9.86 -19.10
CA TRP A 187 15.09 10.01 -19.02
C TRP A 187 14.56 10.95 -20.10
N LYS A 188 15.23 12.10 -20.32
CA LYS A 188 14.82 13.18 -21.23
C LYS A 188 13.40 13.66 -20.91
N ASP A 189 12.44 13.38 -21.77
CA ASP A 189 11.02 13.66 -21.59
C ASP A 189 10.22 12.38 -21.24
N GLY A 190 10.88 11.23 -21.07
CA GLY A 190 10.29 9.91 -20.87
C GLY A 190 10.72 8.90 -21.95
N SER A 191 11.44 9.32 -22.98
CA SER A 191 11.91 8.44 -24.06
C SER A 191 12.90 7.35 -23.58
N GLY A 192 13.74 7.65 -22.59
CA GLY A 192 14.69 6.68 -22.02
C GLY A 192 14.12 5.91 -20.83
N PHE A 193 12.81 5.90 -20.65
CA PHE A 193 12.15 5.18 -19.55
C PHE A 193 12.49 3.69 -19.57
N ASP A 194 12.31 3.04 -20.73
CA ASP A 194 12.52 1.60 -20.87
C ASP A 194 13.99 1.21 -20.59
N ASP A 195 14.96 1.98 -21.09
CA ASP A 195 16.39 1.77 -20.82
C ASP A 195 16.72 1.84 -19.32
N LEU A 196 16.16 2.83 -18.62
CA LEU A 196 16.40 3.03 -17.18
C LEU A 196 15.75 1.95 -16.34
N VAL A 197 14.60 1.44 -16.78
CA VAL A 197 13.89 0.35 -16.15
C VAL A 197 14.66 -0.96 -16.33
N SER A 198 15.07 -1.31 -17.54
CA SER A 198 15.88 -2.52 -17.78
C SER A 198 17.16 -2.49 -16.94
N SER A 199 17.87 -1.36 -16.93
CA SER A 199 19.04 -1.16 -16.07
C SER A 199 18.74 -1.23 -14.55
N LEU A 200 17.52 -0.96 -14.14
CA LEU A 200 17.09 -1.14 -12.75
C LEU A 200 16.92 -2.63 -12.43
N LEU A 201 16.31 -3.41 -13.34
CA LEU A 201 16.06 -4.84 -13.16
C LEU A 201 17.36 -5.64 -13.17
N ASP A 202 18.22 -5.43 -14.17
CA ASP A 202 19.51 -6.13 -14.32
C ASP A 202 20.40 -5.99 -13.08
N SER A 203 20.42 -4.79 -12.51
CA SER A 203 21.25 -4.49 -11.35
C SER A 203 20.85 -5.24 -10.08
N VAL A 204 19.61 -5.74 -10.01
CA VAL A 204 19.17 -6.56 -8.88
C VAL A 204 19.59 -8.00 -9.07
N GLU A 205 19.47 -8.54 -10.29
CA GLU A 205 19.89 -9.89 -10.63
C GLU A 205 21.38 -10.11 -10.34
N GLU A 206 22.23 -9.15 -10.68
CA GLU A 206 23.67 -9.19 -10.37
C GLU A 206 23.98 -9.20 -8.87
N THR A 207 23.09 -8.66 -8.04
CA THR A 207 23.24 -8.64 -6.56
C THR A 207 22.63 -9.86 -5.87
N GLY A 208 21.91 -10.72 -6.60
CA GLY A 208 21.30 -11.96 -6.10
C GLY A 208 22.29 -13.13 -5.95
N ALA A 209 23.49 -13.04 -6.53
CA ALA A 209 24.56 -14.00 -6.28
C ALA A 209 25.15 -13.77 -4.87
N PRO A 210 25.35 -14.81 -4.04
CA PRO A 210 25.93 -14.68 -2.71
C PRO A 210 27.43 -14.39 -2.83
N LYS A 211 27.79 -13.13 -3.15
CA LYS A 211 29.15 -12.64 -2.97
C LYS A 211 29.34 -12.40 -1.48
N GLY A 212 30.10 -13.28 -0.84
CA GLY A 212 30.48 -13.23 0.56
C GLY A 212 30.81 -11.79 0.97
N GLU A 213 29.97 -11.24 1.82
CA GLU A 213 30.14 -9.90 2.34
C GLU A 213 31.38 -9.85 3.22
N CYS A 214 32.43 -9.17 2.75
CA CYS A 214 33.46 -8.65 3.64
C CYS A 214 32.89 -7.42 4.38
N ARG A 215 31.89 -7.66 5.25
CA ARG A 215 31.50 -6.71 6.30
C ARG A 215 32.59 -6.78 7.37
N ARG A 216 33.24 -5.65 7.66
CA ARG A 216 34.11 -5.54 8.84
C ARG A 216 33.32 -5.97 10.07
N GLU A 217 33.93 -6.79 10.92
CA GLU A 217 33.38 -7.24 12.20
C GLU A 217 32.98 -6.06 13.11
N GLU A 218 33.60 -4.89 12.95
CA GLU A 218 33.30 -3.65 13.68
C GLU A 218 31.86 -3.10 13.50
N ASP A 219 31.13 -3.48 12.45
CA ASP A 219 29.78 -2.96 12.17
C ASP A 219 28.64 -3.88 12.67
N LYS A 220 29.00 -5.08 13.16
CA LYS A 220 28.07 -6.10 13.68
C LYS A 220 27.57 -5.81 15.10
N GLU A 221 28.15 -4.85 15.82
CA GLU A 221 27.95 -4.70 17.26
C GLU A 221 27.32 -3.36 17.69
N ARG A 222 26.77 -2.57 16.74
CA ARG A 222 25.89 -1.45 17.11
C ARG A 222 24.45 -1.86 16.94
N ASP A 223 23.75 -1.99 18.06
CA ASP A 223 22.31 -2.21 18.14
C ASP A 223 21.57 -1.39 17.07
N ALA A 224 20.73 -2.05 16.29
CA ALA A 224 19.95 -1.44 15.20
C ALA A 224 19.14 -0.24 15.71
N ASN A 225 18.69 -0.30 16.97
CA ASN A 225 18.01 0.80 17.63
C ASN A 225 18.92 2.02 17.81
N ILE A 226 20.20 1.85 18.16
CA ILE A 226 21.16 2.96 18.25
C ILE A 226 21.35 3.61 16.87
N LYS A 227 21.55 2.81 15.81
CA LYS A 227 21.69 3.34 14.44
C LYS A 227 20.42 4.08 14.01
N GLN A 228 19.24 3.65 14.43
CA GLN A 228 17.97 4.33 14.14
C GLN A 228 17.76 5.59 15.01
N CYS A 229 18.13 5.57 16.29
CA CYS A 229 18.11 6.70 17.20
C CYS A 229 18.97 7.84 16.65
N LEU A 230 20.22 7.57 16.29
CA LEU A 230 21.12 8.57 15.68
C LEU A 230 20.54 9.17 14.39
N ARG A 231 19.83 8.37 13.59
CA ARG A 231 19.13 8.88 12.40
C ARG A 231 18.00 9.84 12.78
N LYS A 232 17.18 9.50 13.79
CA LYS A 232 16.09 10.37 14.26
C LYS A 232 16.61 11.67 14.87
N VAL A 233 17.72 11.63 15.60
CA VAL A 233 18.40 12.84 16.11
C VAL A 233 18.83 13.76 14.96
N ARG A 234 19.46 13.21 13.92
CA ARG A 234 19.87 13.99 12.72
C ARG A 234 18.70 14.62 11.96
N ASP A 235 17.52 14.02 12.06
CA ASP A 235 16.29 14.54 11.46
C ASP A 235 15.58 15.55 12.40
N GLY A 236 16.07 15.78 13.62
CA GLY A 236 15.48 16.69 14.62
C GLY A 236 14.34 16.06 15.44
N HIS A 237 14.17 14.74 15.38
CA HIS A 237 13.06 14.03 16.01
C HIS A 237 13.48 13.39 17.35
N PHE A 238 13.75 14.22 18.37
CA PHE A 238 14.28 13.77 19.66
C PHE A 238 13.36 12.78 20.40
N THR A 239 12.06 13.09 20.50
CA THR A 239 11.08 12.19 21.14
C THR A 239 11.02 10.82 20.45
N ALA A 240 11.06 10.81 19.12
CA ALA A 240 11.08 9.56 18.36
C ALA A 240 12.41 8.81 18.52
N ALA A 241 13.53 9.54 18.67
CA ALA A 241 14.84 8.94 18.91
C ALA A 241 14.86 8.17 20.25
N VAL A 242 14.31 8.77 21.32
CA VAL A 242 14.17 8.12 22.63
C VAL A 242 13.26 6.89 22.53
N LYS A 243 12.08 7.02 21.90
CA LYS A 243 11.15 5.89 21.72
C LYS A 243 11.78 4.71 20.96
N VAL A 244 12.67 4.99 20.01
CA VAL A 244 13.39 3.95 19.26
C VAL A 244 14.35 3.16 20.15
N LEU A 245 14.98 3.79 21.15
CA LEU A 245 15.86 3.07 22.08
C LEU A 245 15.10 2.06 22.95
N CYS A 246 13.84 2.37 23.28
CA CYS A 246 12.95 1.48 24.03
C CYS A 246 12.16 0.50 23.14
N SER A 247 12.41 0.48 21.83
CA SER A 247 11.67 -0.35 20.88
C SER A 247 12.13 -1.80 20.92
N SER A 248 11.19 -2.75 20.89
CA SER A 248 11.48 -4.18 20.70
C SER A 248 12.00 -4.52 19.31
N GLY A 249 12.04 -3.54 18.40
CA GLY A 249 12.65 -3.67 17.07
C GLY A 249 11.65 -4.09 15.98
N VAL A 250 12.20 -4.54 14.86
CA VAL A 250 11.45 -5.07 13.71
C VAL A 250 11.51 -6.58 13.76
N ALA A 251 10.38 -7.26 13.58
CA ALA A 251 10.32 -8.72 13.54
C ALA A 251 11.13 -9.25 12.35
N PRO A 252 11.90 -10.34 12.52
CA PRO A 252 12.58 -10.98 11.41
C PRO A 252 11.55 -11.46 10.37
N LEU A 253 11.90 -11.31 9.09
CA LEU A 253 11.06 -11.80 8.00
C LEU A 253 11.23 -13.32 7.90
N GLY A 254 10.16 -14.05 8.20
CA GLY A 254 10.06 -15.50 8.12
C GLY A 254 8.60 -15.92 8.22
N ASP A 255 8.32 -17.21 8.07
CA ASP A 255 6.96 -17.73 7.89
C ASP A 255 6.01 -17.38 9.04
N SER A 256 6.50 -17.39 10.27
CA SER A 256 5.72 -17.02 11.45
C SER A 256 5.31 -15.54 11.45
N THR A 257 6.22 -14.64 11.06
CA THR A 257 5.93 -13.21 10.89
C THR A 257 4.97 -12.98 9.75
N LEU A 258 5.17 -13.67 8.61
CA LEU A 258 4.29 -13.56 7.45
C LEU A 258 2.87 -14.03 7.80
N LYS A 259 2.73 -15.19 8.44
CA LYS A 259 1.45 -15.71 8.93
C LYS A 259 0.76 -14.73 9.88
N ALA A 260 1.48 -14.19 10.87
CA ALA A 260 0.92 -13.21 11.79
C ALA A 260 0.50 -11.89 11.11
N LEU A 261 1.10 -11.53 9.98
CA LEU A 261 0.68 -10.39 9.16
C LEU A 261 -0.55 -10.75 8.32
N ILE A 262 -0.58 -11.94 7.72
CA ILE A 262 -1.72 -12.49 7.00
C ILE A 262 -2.96 -12.53 7.88
N ASP A 263 -2.84 -13.07 9.10
CA ASP A 263 -3.94 -13.19 10.07
C ASP A 263 -4.54 -11.82 10.45
N LYS A 264 -3.78 -10.73 10.27
CA LYS A 264 -4.25 -9.36 10.52
C LYS A 264 -4.97 -8.74 9.32
N HIS A 265 -4.95 -9.34 8.14
CA HIS A 265 -5.58 -8.81 6.94
C HIS A 265 -6.60 -9.83 6.42
N PRO A 266 -7.80 -9.89 7.04
CA PRO A 266 -8.83 -10.79 6.58
C PRO A 266 -9.22 -10.47 5.14
N VAL A 267 -9.54 -11.51 4.38
CA VAL A 267 -9.99 -11.38 2.99
C VAL A 267 -11.51 -11.30 2.97
N VAL A 268 -12.04 -10.18 2.48
CA VAL A 268 -13.48 -9.94 2.30
C VAL A 268 -13.80 -9.68 0.83
N PRO A 269 -15.06 -9.91 0.40
CA PRO A 269 -15.50 -9.55 -0.95
C PRO A 269 -15.34 -8.05 -1.23
N PRO A 270 -15.27 -7.64 -2.52
CA PRO A 270 -15.26 -6.23 -2.90
C PRO A 270 -16.42 -5.45 -2.27
N PRO A 271 -16.19 -4.19 -1.85
CA PRO A 271 -17.21 -3.41 -1.16
C PRO A 271 -18.38 -3.08 -2.08
N SER A 272 -19.59 -3.02 -1.51
CA SER A 272 -20.75 -2.50 -2.23
C SER A 272 -20.65 -0.99 -2.33
N LEU A 273 -20.64 -0.47 -3.55
CA LEU A 273 -20.52 0.97 -3.77
C LEU A 273 -21.88 1.65 -3.55
N PRO A 274 -21.92 2.84 -2.92
CA PRO A 274 -23.14 3.62 -2.85
C PRO A 274 -23.67 3.94 -4.25
N PRO A 275 -25.00 4.12 -4.41
CA PRO A 275 -25.59 4.59 -5.66
C PRO A 275 -24.99 5.94 -6.07
N ASN A 276 -25.18 6.32 -7.34
CA ASN A 276 -24.50 7.43 -8.03
C ASN A 276 -24.03 8.57 -7.11
N PRO A 277 -22.80 9.10 -7.29
CA PRO A 277 -22.27 10.16 -6.44
C PRO A 277 -23.30 11.26 -6.23
N LEU A 278 -23.49 11.72 -4.98
CA LEU A 278 -24.22 12.96 -4.73
C LEU A 278 -23.66 14.01 -5.68
N ALA A 279 -24.53 14.84 -6.26
CA ALA A 279 -24.18 15.87 -7.25
C ALA A 279 -23.37 17.02 -6.61
N GLN A 280 -22.26 16.69 -5.98
CA GLN A 280 -21.35 17.63 -5.37
C GLN A 280 -20.10 17.83 -6.26
N PRO A 281 -19.62 19.08 -6.32
CA PRO A 281 -18.41 19.39 -7.06
C PRO A 281 -17.21 18.66 -6.44
N THR A 282 -16.28 18.23 -7.29
CA THR A 282 -14.98 17.72 -6.84
C THR A 282 -14.27 18.76 -5.99
N LEU A 283 -13.60 18.34 -4.91
CA LEU A 283 -12.68 19.22 -4.19
C LEU A 283 -11.56 19.72 -5.11
N VAL A 284 -11.46 21.04 -5.26
CA VAL A 284 -10.38 21.70 -5.98
C VAL A 284 -9.55 22.55 -5.01
N VAL A 285 -8.23 22.52 -5.17
CA VAL A 285 -7.28 23.28 -4.34
C VAL A 285 -6.31 24.11 -5.17
N ASP A 286 -5.81 25.18 -4.56
CA ASP A 286 -4.76 26.04 -5.11
C ASP A 286 -3.35 25.55 -4.75
N GLY A 287 -2.34 26.13 -5.41
CA GLY A 287 -0.94 25.79 -5.20
C GLY A 287 -0.40 26.19 -3.83
N GLU A 288 -0.95 27.21 -3.19
CA GLU A 288 -0.53 27.60 -1.84
C GLU A 288 -0.92 26.53 -0.81
N CYS A 289 -2.12 25.97 -0.93
CA CYS A 289 -2.60 24.87 -0.11
C CYS A 289 -1.69 23.64 -0.27
N VAL A 290 -1.37 23.28 -1.52
CA VAL A 290 -0.47 22.15 -1.84
C VAL A 290 0.92 22.39 -1.28
N LEU A 291 1.50 23.58 -1.48
CA LEU A 291 2.82 23.94 -0.97
C LEU A 291 2.88 23.85 0.56
N LYS A 292 1.87 24.38 1.25
CA LYS A 292 1.75 24.25 2.72
C LYS A 292 1.70 22.78 3.14
N CYS A 293 0.99 21.92 2.40
CA CYS A 293 0.96 20.49 2.68
C CYS A 293 2.32 19.81 2.44
N ILE A 294 3.03 20.13 1.37
CA ILE A 294 4.40 19.64 1.10
C ILE A 294 5.35 20.05 2.24
N ARG A 295 5.35 21.33 2.63
CA ARG A 295 6.20 21.89 3.71
C ARG A 295 5.88 21.30 5.09
N SER A 296 4.65 20.85 5.31
CA SER A 296 4.22 20.26 6.58
C SER A 296 4.61 18.78 6.78
N PHE A 297 5.30 18.14 5.84
CA PHE A 297 5.80 16.79 6.06
C PHE A 297 7.03 16.83 6.98
N PRO A 298 7.07 16.02 8.07
CA PRO A 298 8.26 15.94 8.91
C PRO A 298 9.49 15.48 8.13
N LYS A 299 10.66 16.02 8.48
CA LYS A 299 11.94 15.63 7.88
C LYS A 299 12.20 14.13 8.11
N GLY A 300 12.81 13.45 7.15
CA GLY A 300 13.07 12.02 7.28
C GLY A 300 11.81 11.13 7.22
N THR A 301 10.69 11.67 6.71
CA THR A 301 9.50 10.89 6.38
C THR A 301 9.84 9.73 5.42
N SER A 302 9.42 8.51 5.77
CA SER A 302 9.56 7.31 4.94
C SER A 302 8.73 7.40 3.65
N CYS A 303 9.16 6.69 2.60
CA CYS A 303 8.49 6.61 1.30
C CYS A 303 7.72 5.29 1.14
N GLY A 304 6.85 5.24 0.13
CA GLY A 304 6.23 4.00 -0.35
C GLY A 304 7.12 3.25 -1.34
N ARG A 305 6.55 2.28 -2.06
CA ARG A 305 7.27 1.46 -3.05
C ARG A 305 7.70 2.24 -4.30
N ASP A 306 7.03 3.36 -4.59
CA ASP A 306 7.44 4.35 -5.60
C ASP A 306 8.82 4.99 -5.30
N GLY A 307 9.30 4.91 -4.06
CA GLY A 307 10.60 5.45 -3.66
C GLY A 307 10.67 6.97 -3.60
N MET A 308 9.57 7.68 -3.87
CA MET A 308 9.46 9.14 -3.78
C MET A 308 9.29 9.58 -2.32
N ARG A 309 9.98 10.65 -1.92
CA ARG A 309 9.94 11.21 -0.56
C ARG A 309 9.41 12.63 -0.57
N ALA A 310 8.82 13.05 0.55
CA ALA A 310 8.48 14.47 0.76
C ALA A 310 9.70 15.38 0.57
N GLN A 311 10.88 14.92 1.00
CA GLN A 311 12.13 15.66 0.82
C GLN A 311 12.47 15.87 -0.67
N HIS A 312 12.13 14.94 -1.57
CA HIS A 312 12.36 15.13 -3.01
C HIS A 312 11.50 16.25 -3.58
N LEU A 313 10.23 16.34 -3.15
CA LEU A 313 9.35 17.45 -3.51
C LEU A 313 9.88 18.77 -2.95
N LEU A 314 10.32 18.80 -1.69
CA LEU A 314 10.92 19.98 -1.07
C LEU A 314 12.20 20.42 -1.76
N ASP A 315 13.07 19.48 -2.12
CA ASP A 315 14.32 19.76 -2.83
C ASP A 315 14.07 20.30 -4.24
N ALA A 316 12.99 19.85 -4.91
CA ALA A 316 12.63 20.30 -6.25
C ALA A 316 11.92 21.67 -6.26
N VAL A 317 11.08 21.95 -5.26
CA VAL A 317 10.34 23.22 -5.13
C VAL A 317 11.19 24.31 -4.44
N GLY A 318 12.22 23.94 -3.68
CA GLY A 318 12.94 24.77 -2.71
C GLY A 318 13.79 25.95 -3.21
N GLY A 319 13.51 26.53 -4.37
CA GLY A 319 14.05 27.82 -4.81
C GLY A 319 12.97 28.89 -4.85
N GLU A 320 12.89 29.74 -3.81
CA GLU A 320 11.99 30.90 -3.81
C GLU A 320 12.35 31.84 -4.97
N GLY A 321 11.35 32.27 -5.74
CA GLY A 321 11.51 33.23 -6.84
C GLY A 321 11.93 32.66 -8.21
N SER A 322 12.13 31.34 -8.37
CA SER A 322 12.45 30.76 -9.69
C SER A 322 11.20 30.38 -10.49
N THR A 323 11.16 30.72 -11.79
CA THR A 323 10.07 30.33 -12.71
C THR A 323 9.87 28.81 -12.74
N THR A 324 10.96 28.04 -12.67
CA THR A 324 10.90 26.56 -12.62
C THR A 324 10.17 26.04 -11.39
N SER A 325 10.40 26.62 -10.21
CA SER A 325 9.70 26.23 -8.98
C SER A 325 8.19 26.52 -9.07
N SER A 326 7.83 27.68 -9.63
CA SER A 326 6.42 28.05 -9.83
C SER A 326 5.72 27.11 -10.82
N GLY A 327 6.37 26.75 -11.93
CA GLY A 327 5.84 25.83 -12.93
C GLY A 327 5.68 24.40 -12.41
N LEU A 328 6.64 23.93 -11.60
CA LEU A 328 6.53 22.62 -10.95
C LEU A 328 5.36 22.58 -9.96
N LEU A 329 5.22 23.60 -9.10
CA LEU A 329 4.13 23.67 -8.13
C LEU A 329 2.76 23.70 -8.81
N ALA A 330 2.62 24.44 -9.93
CA ALA A 330 1.41 24.44 -10.73
C ALA A 330 1.08 23.03 -11.25
N SER A 331 2.03 22.33 -11.86
CA SER A 331 1.82 20.97 -12.37
C SER A 331 1.56 19.95 -11.25
N ILE A 332 2.18 20.08 -10.08
CA ILE A 332 1.83 19.25 -8.91
C ILE A 332 0.38 19.51 -8.49
N THR A 333 -0.05 20.76 -8.49
CA THR A 333 -1.41 21.15 -8.08
C THR A 333 -2.47 20.58 -9.03
N GLU A 334 -2.22 20.63 -10.33
CA GLU A 334 -3.09 20.02 -11.34
C GLU A 334 -3.23 18.51 -11.13
N VAL A 335 -2.13 17.78 -10.94
CA VAL A 335 -2.17 16.33 -10.67
C VAL A 335 -2.84 16.00 -9.34
N VAL A 336 -2.66 16.81 -8.29
CA VAL A 336 -3.39 16.66 -7.04
C VAL A 336 -4.90 16.80 -7.27
N ASN A 337 -5.33 17.81 -8.03
CA ASN A 337 -6.74 18.01 -8.35
C ASN A 337 -7.32 16.86 -9.22
N LEU A 338 -6.53 16.30 -10.14
CA LEU A 338 -6.93 15.09 -10.87
C LEU A 338 -7.23 13.91 -9.93
N TRP A 339 -6.32 13.63 -8.99
CA TRP A 339 -6.54 12.55 -8.01
C TRP A 339 -7.67 12.83 -7.03
N LEU A 340 -7.85 14.08 -6.57
CA LEU A 340 -9.02 14.47 -5.77
C LEU A 340 -10.33 14.21 -6.53
N GLY A 341 -10.32 14.40 -7.85
CA GLY A 341 -11.41 14.05 -8.76
C GLY A 341 -11.52 12.57 -9.12
N GLY A 342 -10.70 11.69 -8.55
CA GLY A 342 -10.68 10.26 -8.90
C GLY A 342 -10.19 10.00 -10.34
N SER A 343 -9.54 10.97 -10.99
CA SER A 343 -9.02 10.86 -12.35
C SER A 343 -7.66 10.19 -12.34
N CYS A 344 -7.68 8.86 -12.39
CA CYS A 344 -6.54 7.98 -12.57
C CYS A 344 -7.06 6.63 -13.08
N PRO A 345 -6.37 5.94 -14.01
CA PRO A 345 -6.79 4.62 -14.48
C PRO A 345 -6.99 3.65 -13.32
N LYS A 346 -8.18 3.01 -13.25
CA LYS A 346 -8.55 2.12 -12.14
C LYS A 346 -7.58 0.96 -11.95
N VAL A 347 -6.93 0.50 -13.02
CA VAL A 347 -5.89 -0.54 -12.98
C VAL A 347 -4.68 -0.17 -12.10
N LEU A 348 -4.47 1.13 -11.84
CA LEU A 348 -3.38 1.62 -11.00
C LEU A 348 -3.77 1.79 -9.53
N ALA A 349 -5.05 1.61 -9.17
CA ALA A 349 -5.55 1.83 -7.82
C ALA A 349 -4.80 1.00 -6.79
N GLU A 350 -4.57 -0.29 -7.04
CA GLU A 350 -3.87 -1.20 -6.13
C GLU A 350 -2.40 -0.81 -5.88
N PHE A 351 -1.76 -0.18 -6.86
CA PHE A 351 -0.37 0.31 -6.77
C PHE A 351 -0.30 1.66 -6.07
N VAL A 352 -1.23 2.58 -6.35
CA VAL A 352 -1.31 3.87 -5.65
C VAL A 352 -1.70 3.67 -4.17
N ALA A 353 -2.60 2.73 -3.90
CA ALA A 353 -3.00 2.30 -2.56
C ALA A 353 -1.96 1.37 -1.89
N SER A 354 -0.91 0.96 -2.60
CA SER A 354 0.10 0.06 -2.06
C SER A 354 0.95 0.67 -0.94
N ALA A 355 1.57 -0.19 -0.14
CA ALA A 355 2.54 0.22 0.87
C ALA A 355 3.56 -0.88 1.17
N PRO A 356 4.86 -0.57 1.44
CA PRO A 356 5.69 -1.44 2.26
C PRO A 356 5.07 -1.63 3.64
N LEU A 357 5.07 -2.88 4.11
CA LEU A 357 4.56 -3.27 5.41
C LEU A 357 5.74 -3.65 6.32
N THR A 358 5.95 -2.88 7.39
CA THR A 358 7.01 -3.13 8.39
C THR A 358 6.42 -3.79 9.62
N PRO A 359 6.81 -5.03 9.97
CA PRO A 359 6.32 -5.71 11.18
C PRO A 359 7.10 -5.24 12.41
N LEU A 360 6.55 -4.32 13.20
CA LEU A 360 7.16 -3.92 14.46
C LEU A 360 6.83 -4.93 15.56
N LEU A 361 7.82 -5.27 16.39
CA LEU A 361 7.59 -6.09 17.59
C LEU A 361 6.99 -5.22 18.69
N LYS A 362 5.95 -5.75 19.33
CA LYS A 362 5.40 -5.23 20.58
C LYS A 362 6.16 -5.84 21.79
N PRO A 363 6.04 -5.23 22.99
CA PRO A 363 6.59 -5.82 24.22
C PRO A 363 6.05 -7.22 24.55
N ASP A 364 4.81 -7.52 24.16
CA ASP A 364 4.13 -8.82 24.37
C ASP A 364 4.49 -9.87 23.29
N LYS A 365 5.53 -9.63 22.49
CA LYS A 365 5.92 -10.42 21.30
C LYS A 365 4.91 -10.42 20.15
N GLY A 366 3.79 -9.69 20.26
CA GLY A 366 2.86 -9.49 19.17
C GLY A 366 3.45 -8.63 18.05
N ILE A 367 2.89 -8.74 16.85
CA ILE A 367 3.31 -7.94 15.68
C ILE A 367 2.35 -6.76 15.47
N ARG A 368 2.92 -5.57 15.23
CA ARG A 368 2.20 -4.38 14.76
C ARG A 368 2.62 -4.06 13.32
N PRO A 369 1.74 -4.26 12.32
CA PRO A 369 2.02 -3.86 10.95
C PRO A 369 2.04 -2.34 10.83
N ILE A 370 3.05 -1.79 10.18
CA ILE A 370 3.11 -0.38 9.78
C ILE A 370 3.16 -0.30 8.26
N ALA A 371 2.07 0.20 7.67
CA ALA A 371 1.97 0.46 6.24
C ALA A 371 2.36 1.92 5.93
N VAL A 372 3.39 2.12 5.09
CA VAL A 372 3.80 3.47 4.67
C VAL A 372 3.39 3.73 3.23
N GLY A 373 2.32 4.49 3.02
CA GLY A 373 1.89 4.87 1.66
C GLY A 373 2.90 5.70 0.87
N GLY A 374 2.82 5.61 -0.46
CA GLY A 374 3.54 6.49 -1.39
C GLY A 374 3.29 7.97 -1.09
N ILE A 375 4.27 8.83 -1.41
CA ILE A 375 4.17 10.23 -1.01
C ILE A 375 3.02 10.95 -1.71
N TRP A 376 2.74 10.56 -2.96
CA TRP A 376 1.64 11.08 -3.74
C TRP A 376 0.29 10.84 -3.06
N ARG A 377 0.00 9.59 -2.69
CA ARG A 377 -1.20 9.23 -1.92
C ARG A 377 -1.32 10.07 -0.65
N ARG A 378 -0.22 10.19 0.09
CA ARG A 378 -0.18 10.93 1.35
C ARG A 378 -0.35 12.44 1.17
N LEU A 379 0.18 13.02 0.10
CA LEU A 379 0.01 14.43 -0.23
C LEU A 379 -1.46 14.73 -0.56
N VAL A 380 -2.07 13.94 -1.46
CA VAL A 380 -3.48 14.11 -1.85
C VAL A 380 -4.40 13.95 -0.64
N SER A 381 -4.24 12.87 0.14
CA SER A 381 -5.04 12.67 1.36
C SER A 381 -4.81 13.77 2.39
N LYS A 382 -3.59 14.31 2.52
CA LYS A 382 -3.31 15.42 3.43
C LYS A 382 -3.99 16.72 2.98
N VAL A 383 -4.01 16.98 1.69
CA VAL A 383 -4.74 18.12 1.09
C VAL A 383 -6.25 17.96 1.32
N ALA A 384 -6.80 16.77 1.05
CA ALA A 384 -8.20 16.44 1.31
C ALA A 384 -8.57 16.69 2.78
N MET A 385 -7.81 16.11 3.72
CA MET A 385 -8.05 16.27 5.15
C MET A 385 -7.90 17.70 5.64
N LYS A 386 -7.04 18.52 5.02
CA LYS A 386 -6.93 19.94 5.37
C LYS A 386 -8.21 20.73 5.02
N LYS A 387 -8.94 20.28 4.00
CA LYS A 387 -10.17 20.94 3.53
C LYS A 387 -11.40 20.50 4.32
N VAL A 388 -11.56 19.20 4.58
CA VAL A 388 -12.74 18.67 5.30
C VAL A 388 -12.54 18.52 6.82
N GLY A 389 -11.30 18.58 7.30
CA GLY A 389 -10.97 18.20 8.68
C GLY A 389 -11.66 19.03 9.75
N LYS A 390 -11.80 20.35 9.56
CA LYS A 390 -12.48 21.22 10.54
C LYS A 390 -13.95 20.87 10.70
N GLU A 391 -14.65 20.70 9.57
CA GLU A 391 -16.06 20.30 9.54
C GLU A 391 -16.25 18.93 10.20
N MET A 392 -15.37 17.97 9.91
CA MET A 392 -15.45 16.65 10.51
C MET A 392 -15.13 16.64 12.01
N THR A 393 -14.20 17.46 12.48
CA THR A 393 -13.97 17.65 13.91
C THR A 393 -15.22 18.21 14.60
N GLN A 394 -15.92 19.16 13.97
CA GLN A 394 -17.17 19.69 14.51
C GLN A 394 -18.30 18.64 14.51
N TYR A 395 -18.43 17.85 13.43
CA TYR A 395 -19.43 16.78 13.33
C TYR A 395 -19.22 15.69 14.38
N LEU A 396 -17.98 15.25 14.58
CA LEU A 396 -17.66 14.20 15.55
C LEU A 396 -17.79 14.70 16.99
N GLY A 397 -17.54 15.99 17.24
CA GLY A 397 -17.74 16.64 18.54
C GLY A 397 -17.07 15.85 19.67
N ASP A 398 -17.82 15.61 20.75
CA ASP A 398 -17.34 14.94 21.96
C ASP A 398 -17.27 13.40 21.84
N HIS A 399 -17.45 12.84 20.64
CA HIS A 399 -17.37 11.40 20.40
C HIS A 399 -15.96 10.94 19.98
N GLN A 400 -15.05 11.87 19.62
CA GLN A 400 -13.72 11.54 19.11
C GLN A 400 -12.67 12.58 19.54
N PHE A 401 -11.66 12.13 20.30
CA PHE A 401 -10.57 12.99 20.77
C PHE A 401 -9.18 12.61 20.20
N GLY A 402 -9.09 11.50 19.46
CA GLY A 402 -7.82 10.97 18.95
C GLY A 402 -7.30 11.62 17.67
N VAL A 403 -8.16 12.29 16.89
CA VAL A 403 -7.79 12.92 15.61
C VAL A 403 -8.40 14.30 15.50
N GLY A 404 -7.61 15.31 15.15
CA GLY A 404 -8.07 16.68 14.90
C GLY A 404 -8.34 17.51 16.17
N VAL A 405 -8.23 16.92 17.36
CA VAL A 405 -8.40 17.60 18.65
C VAL A 405 -7.05 17.78 19.35
N PRO A 406 -6.55 19.02 19.51
CA PRO A 406 -5.32 19.29 20.26
C PRO A 406 -5.41 18.76 21.70
N ASN A 407 -4.39 18.02 22.14
CA ASN A 407 -4.30 17.43 23.49
C ASN A 407 -5.50 16.53 23.88
N GLY A 408 -6.16 15.90 22.90
CA GLY A 408 -7.39 15.15 23.16
C GLY A 408 -7.17 13.92 24.07
N ALA A 409 -6.03 13.23 23.96
CA ALA A 409 -5.72 12.09 24.83
C ALA A 409 -5.55 12.53 26.30
N GLU A 410 -4.84 13.63 26.52
CA GLU A 410 -4.64 14.24 27.83
C GLU A 410 -5.98 14.72 28.42
N ALA A 411 -6.83 15.34 27.58
CA ALA A 411 -8.16 15.80 27.99
C ALA A 411 -9.05 14.64 28.46
N VAL A 412 -9.09 13.52 27.74
CA VAL A 412 -9.85 12.32 28.13
C VAL A 412 -9.34 11.76 29.46
N LEU A 413 -8.03 11.67 29.63
CA LEU A 413 -7.44 11.14 30.87
C LEU A 413 -7.78 12.02 32.08
N HIS A 414 -7.55 13.34 31.96
CA HIS A 414 -7.77 14.27 33.08
C HIS A 414 -9.25 14.43 33.43
N SER A 415 -10.15 14.49 32.44
CA SER A 415 -11.60 14.56 32.68
C SER A 415 -12.14 13.30 33.35
N THR A 416 -11.73 12.11 32.88
CA THR A 416 -12.11 10.83 33.48
C THR A 416 -11.65 10.75 34.93
N ASN A 417 -10.38 11.08 35.21
CA ASN A 417 -9.85 11.06 36.58
C ASN A 417 -10.60 12.04 37.49
N ARG A 418 -10.90 13.25 37.01
CA ARG A 418 -11.67 14.23 37.79
C ARG A 418 -13.07 13.71 38.10
N PHE A 419 -13.75 13.13 37.12
CA PHE A 419 -15.09 12.58 37.28
C PHE A 419 -15.10 11.45 38.33
N LEU A 420 -14.20 10.47 38.19
CA LEU A 420 -14.09 9.39 39.15
C LEU A 420 -13.79 9.91 40.57
N ASN A 421 -12.85 10.85 40.71
CA ASN A 421 -12.53 11.42 42.02
C ASN A 421 -13.71 12.14 42.67
N SER A 422 -14.62 12.74 41.89
CA SER A 422 -15.80 13.44 42.42
C SER A 422 -16.94 12.50 42.81
N PHE A 423 -17.06 11.33 42.19
CA PHE A 423 -18.27 10.49 42.30
C PHE A 423 -18.02 9.04 42.74
N HIS A 424 -16.77 8.63 43.03
CA HIS A 424 -16.46 7.24 43.43
C HIS A 424 -16.97 6.85 44.84
N ALA A 425 -17.33 7.81 45.68
CA ALA A 425 -17.56 7.59 47.12
C ALA A 425 -18.78 6.71 47.45
N ASP A 426 -19.82 6.72 46.61
CA ASP A 426 -21.06 5.95 46.84
C ASP A 426 -21.03 4.55 46.22
N GLY A 427 -19.97 4.21 45.47
CA GLY A 427 -19.82 2.91 44.79
C GLY A 427 -20.81 2.65 43.65
N SER A 428 -21.59 3.66 43.23
CA SER A 428 -22.63 3.52 42.20
C SER A 428 -22.11 3.54 40.76
N LEU A 429 -20.84 3.89 40.57
CA LEU A 429 -20.22 4.09 39.26
C LEU A 429 -19.11 3.07 38.98
N ALA A 430 -19.04 2.61 37.74
CA ALA A 430 -17.96 1.80 37.21
C ALA A 430 -17.44 2.40 35.90
N LEU A 431 -16.12 2.35 35.69
CA LEU A 431 -15.50 2.71 34.42
C LEU A 431 -15.34 1.46 33.55
N LEU A 432 -15.94 1.48 32.36
CA LEU A 432 -15.74 0.46 31.35
C LEU A 432 -14.72 0.93 30.31
N THR A 433 -13.66 0.14 30.11
CA THR A 433 -12.71 0.33 29.02
C THR A 433 -12.97 -0.69 27.92
N VAL A 434 -13.07 -0.21 26.68
CA VAL A 434 -13.31 -1.04 25.49
C VAL A 434 -12.15 -0.85 24.52
N ASP A 435 -11.59 -1.95 24.03
CA ASP A 435 -10.55 -1.94 23.00
C ASP A 435 -10.98 -2.79 21.79
N PHE A 436 -10.60 -2.34 20.60
CA PHE A 436 -10.92 -3.00 19.35
C PHE A 436 -9.76 -3.87 18.88
N SER A 437 -9.99 -5.18 18.79
CA SER A 437 -9.04 -6.11 18.20
C SER A 437 -8.79 -5.77 16.73
N ASN A 438 -7.53 -5.47 16.38
CA ASN A 438 -7.10 -5.24 14.99
C ASN A 438 -7.90 -4.12 14.27
N ALA A 439 -8.33 -3.10 15.03
CA ALA A 439 -9.34 -2.11 14.64
C ALA A 439 -9.29 -1.64 13.18
N PHE A 440 -8.14 -1.11 12.72
CA PHE A 440 -8.01 -0.58 11.36
C PHE A 440 -8.29 -1.63 10.29
N ASN A 441 -7.81 -2.86 10.46
CA ASN A 441 -7.96 -3.92 9.46
C ASN A 441 -9.30 -4.67 9.58
N MET A 442 -10.16 -4.31 10.53
CA MET A 442 -11.49 -4.89 10.71
C MET A 442 -12.61 -3.97 10.22
N VAL A 443 -12.29 -2.75 9.77
CA VAL A 443 -13.28 -1.81 9.24
C VAL A 443 -13.84 -2.34 7.92
N ASP A 444 -15.17 -2.44 7.86
CA ASP A 444 -15.91 -2.80 6.65
C ASP A 444 -15.88 -1.64 5.64
N ARG A 445 -15.31 -1.90 4.45
CA ARG A 445 -15.15 -0.87 3.43
C ARG A 445 -16.47 -0.43 2.79
N THR A 446 -17.52 -1.25 2.82
CA THR A 446 -18.84 -0.85 2.33
C THR A 446 -19.40 0.28 3.19
N THR A 447 -19.44 0.05 4.50
CA THR A 447 -19.91 1.01 5.50
C THR A 447 -19.05 2.26 5.49
N PHE A 448 -17.72 2.10 5.48
CA PHE A 448 -16.79 3.23 5.41
C PHE A 448 -17.02 4.10 4.16
N LEU A 449 -17.16 3.50 2.98
CA LEU A 449 -17.40 4.25 1.74
C LEU A 449 -18.77 4.93 1.74
N GLN A 450 -19.80 4.31 2.33
CA GLN A 450 -21.12 4.92 2.51
C GLN A 450 -21.07 6.13 3.44
N GLU A 451 -20.39 6.03 4.58
CA GLU A 451 -20.23 7.15 5.52
C GLU A 451 -19.48 8.32 4.89
N VAL A 452 -18.39 8.05 4.16
CA VAL A 452 -17.67 9.11 3.44
C VAL A 452 -18.53 9.73 2.34
N HIS A 453 -19.30 8.93 1.61
CA HIS A 453 -20.21 9.44 0.58
C HIS A 453 -21.28 10.37 1.17
N GLN A 454 -21.81 10.05 2.35
CA GLN A 454 -22.85 10.84 3.01
C GLN A 454 -22.30 12.08 3.74
N ARG A 455 -21.18 11.95 4.47
CA ARG A 455 -20.67 12.98 5.38
C ARG A 455 -19.53 13.82 4.80
N CYS A 456 -18.78 13.27 3.85
CA CYS A 456 -17.65 13.93 3.19
C CYS A 456 -17.66 13.75 1.64
N PRO A 457 -18.78 14.00 0.96
CA PRO A 457 -18.92 13.76 -0.49
C PRO A 457 -17.83 14.42 -1.36
N SER A 458 -17.29 15.58 -0.95
CA SER A 458 -16.26 16.31 -1.70
C SER A 458 -14.94 15.55 -1.88
N ILE A 459 -14.60 14.61 -0.99
CA ILE A 459 -13.39 13.78 -1.07
C ILE A 459 -13.68 12.33 -1.47
N TYR A 460 -14.96 11.98 -1.67
CA TYR A 460 -15.40 10.61 -1.90
C TYR A 460 -14.71 9.97 -3.11
N ARG A 461 -14.54 10.68 -4.23
CA ARG A 461 -13.90 10.13 -5.45
C ARG A 461 -12.48 9.63 -5.19
N TRP A 462 -11.70 10.37 -4.39
CA TRP A 462 -10.36 9.96 -3.99
C TRP A 462 -10.36 8.77 -3.03
N VAL A 463 -11.25 8.78 -2.03
CA VAL A 463 -11.39 7.67 -1.08
C VAL A 463 -11.85 6.40 -1.79
N GLN A 464 -12.85 6.49 -2.65
CA GLN A 464 -13.31 5.39 -3.48
C GLN A 464 -12.17 4.83 -4.34
N PHE A 465 -11.37 5.68 -4.98
CA PHE A 465 -10.23 5.23 -5.78
C PHE A 465 -9.23 4.39 -4.98
N LEU A 466 -8.99 4.74 -3.71
CA LEU A 466 -8.05 4.01 -2.84
C LEU A 466 -8.63 2.73 -2.23
N TYR A 467 -9.91 2.72 -1.88
CA TYR A 467 -10.50 1.70 -1.01
C TYR A 467 -11.49 0.77 -1.72
N ALA A 468 -11.97 1.10 -2.92
CA ALA A 468 -12.91 0.26 -3.67
C ALA A 468 -12.29 -1.03 -4.23
N GLN A 469 -10.96 -1.17 -4.18
CA GLN A 469 -10.21 -2.34 -4.64
C GLN A 469 -9.16 -2.74 -3.60
N PRO A 470 -8.64 -3.98 -3.64
CA PRO A 470 -7.58 -4.40 -2.73
C PRO A 470 -6.31 -3.54 -2.89
N ALA A 471 -5.64 -3.26 -1.78
CA ALA A 471 -4.34 -2.60 -1.79
C ALA A 471 -3.20 -3.61 -1.63
N ARG A 472 -2.09 -3.41 -2.34
CA ARG A 472 -0.91 -4.28 -2.26
C ARG A 472 -0.01 -3.91 -1.07
N LEU A 473 0.13 -4.80 -0.09
CA LEU A 473 0.99 -4.63 1.08
C LEU A 473 2.24 -5.50 0.95
N TYR A 474 3.38 -4.89 0.68
CA TYR A 474 4.60 -5.63 0.37
C TYR A 474 5.46 -5.89 1.61
N VAL A 475 5.75 -7.15 1.90
CA VAL A 475 6.56 -7.65 3.02
C VAL A 475 7.79 -8.37 2.48
N GLY A 476 8.95 -7.72 2.49
CA GLY A 476 10.11 -8.27 1.78
C GLY A 476 9.81 -8.40 0.29
N ASN A 477 9.87 -9.64 -0.22
CA ASN A 477 9.54 -10.02 -1.60
C ASN A 477 8.08 -10.50 -1.74
N GLU A 478 7.37 -10.71 -0.64
CA GLU A 478 5.97 -11.16 -0.61
C GLU A 478 5.01 -9.97 -0.70
N CYS A 479 3.77 -10.24 -1.12
CA CYS A 479 2.71 -9.23 -1.21
C CYS A 479 1.39 -9.75 -0.64
N ILE A 480 0.86 -9.06 0.38
CA ILE A 480 -0.45 -9.33 1.00
C ILE A 480 -1.50 -8.41 0.39
N GLY A 481 -2.68 -8.94 0.05
CA GLY A 481 -3.83 -8.13 -0.38
C GLY A 481 -4.63 -7.58 0.80
N ALA A 482 -4.75 -6.26 0.93
CA ALA A 482 -5.62 -5.63 1.93
C ALA A 482 -7.00 -5.32 1.34
N THR A 483 -8.02 -6.07 1.77
CA THR A 483 -9.42 -5.94 1.31
C THR A 483 -10.33 -5.26 2.32
N THR A 484 -9.90 -5.18 3.58
CA THR A 484 -10.53 -4.43 4.68
C THR A 484 -9.70 -3.19 5.04
N GLY A 485 -10.26 -2.36 5.91
CA GLY A 485 -9.59 -1.18 6.45
C GLY A 485 -9.55 0.01 5.51
#